data_AF-A0A8J2PM45-F1
#
_entry.id   AF-A0A8J2PM45-F1
#
_cell.length_a   1.000
_cell.length_b   1.000
_cell.length_c   1.000
_cell.angle_alpha   90.00
_cell.angle_beta   90.00
_cell.angle_gamma   90.00
#
_symmetry.space_group_name_H-M   'P 1'
#
loop_
_entity.id
_entity.type
_entity.pdbx_description
1 polymer ?
#
loop_
_entity_poly.entity_id
_entity_poly.type
_entity_poly.pdbx_seq_one_letter_code
_entity_poly.pdbx_strand_id
1 'polypeptide(L)' 'FELGNGLVPGTLQKYMAADVGNDSMIAAVVLGRPRSHGDIKLASADPCQHPLINPNFFSHPDDIKVVVQGIQK' A
#
# COMPACT_ATOMS: atom_id res chain seq x y z
N PHE A 1 -16.20 1.77 -10.33
CA PHE A 1 -15.25 1.35 -9.28
C PHE A 1 -14.60 0.06 -9.77
N GLU A 2 -13.63 0.16 -10.67
CA GLU A 2 -12.74 -0.97 -10.91
C GLU A 2 -11.66 -0.87 -9.85
N LEU A 3 -11.74 -1.72 -8.82
CA LEU A 3 -10.61 -2.01 -7.95
C LEU A 3 -9.57 -2.78 -8.78
N GLY A 4 -8.93 -2.09 -9.73
CA GLY A 4 -7.63 -2.51 -10.21
C GLY A 4 -6.68 -2.39 -9.02
N ASN A 5 -5.84 -3.39 -8.81
CA ASN A 5 -5.00 -3.57 -7.62
C ASN A 5 -3.93 -2.45 -7.43
N GLY A 6 -4.07 -1.30 -8.08
CA GLY A 6 -3.12 -0.19 -8.12
C GLY A 6 -1.86 -0.47 -8.95
N LEU A 7 -1.78 -1.65 -9.57
CA LEU A 7 -0.62 -2.13 -10.31
C LEU A 7 -0.80 -1.92 -11.81
N VAL A 8 0.32 -1.74 -12.52
CA VAL A 8 0.35 -1.72 -13.98
C VAL A 8 -0.22 -3.05 -14.50
N PRO A 9 -1.08 -3.05 -15.55
CA PRO A 9 -1.62 -4.27 -16.13
C PRO A 9 -0.52 -5.29 -16.45
N GLY A 10 -0.74 -6.56 -16.11
CA GLY A 10 0.23 -7.65 -16.33
C GLY A 10 1.35 -7.76 -15.29
N THR A 11 1.45 -6.84 -14.31
CA THR A 11 2.48 -6.93 -13.24
C THR A 11 2.40 -8.24 -12.46
N LEU A 12 1.19 -8.63 -12.03
CA LEU A 12 1.01 -9.89 -11.30
C LEU A 12 1.35 -11.10 -12.17
N GLN A 13 0.92 -11.12 -13.44
CA GLN A 13 1.29 -12.18 -14.38
C GLN A 13 2.82 -12.31 -14.49
N LYS A 14 3.53 -11.19 -14.66
CA LYS A 14 5.00 -11.18 -14.79
C LYS A 14 5.71 -11.80 -13.59
N TYR A 15 5.26 -11.51 -12.36
CA TYR A 15 5.96 -11.92 -11.15
C TYR A 15 5.42 -13.19 -10.50
N MET A 16 4.19 -13.61 -10.83
CA MET A 16 3.53 -14.74 -10.17
C MET A 16 3.18 -15.89 -11.12
N ALA A 17 3.40 -15.77 -12.44
CA ALA A 17 3.06 -16.84 -13.39
C ALA A 17 3.76 -18.18 -13.10
N ALA A 18 4.97 -18.14 -12.54
CA ALA A 18 5.73 -19.35 -12.19
C ALA A 18 5.08 -20.16 -11.05
N ASP A 19 4.29 -19.52 -10.21
CA ASP A 19 3.67 -20.13 -9.03
C ASP A 19 2.23 -20.61 -9.31
N VAL A 20 1.67 -20.32 -10.49
CA VAL A 20 0.31 -20.73 -10.85
C VAL A 20 0.20 -22.25 -10.91
N GLY A 21 -0.64 -22.82 -10.05
CA GLY A 21 -0.85 -24.27 -9.94
C GLY A 21 0.09 -24.98 -8.95
N ASN A 22 0.97 -24.23 -8.27
CA ASN A 22 1.87 -24.74 -7.24
C ASN A 22 1.50 -24.18 -5.86
N ASP A 23 1.90 -24.88 -4.80
CA ASP A 23 1.88 -24.32 -3.44
C ASP A 23 2.82 -23.12 -3.38
N SER A 24 2.36 -22.02 -2.81
CA SER A 24 3.10 -20.76 -2.75
C SER A 24 2.86 -20.03 -1.43
N MET A 25 3.73 -19.05 -1.14
CA MET A 25 3.66 -18.22 0.06
C MET A 25 3.68 -16.74 -0.32
N ILE A 26 2.83 -15.95 0.33
CA ILE A 26 2.88 -14.49 0.27
C ILE A 26 3.45 -13.98 1.59
N ALA A 27 4.59 -13.30 1.53
CA ALA A 27 5.16 -12.58 2.65
C ALA A 27 4.81 -11.09 2.53
N ALA A 28 4.07 -10.58 3.52
CA ALA A 28 3.73 -9.16 3.62
C ALA A 28 4.55 -8.50 4.74
N VAL A 29 5.19 -7.38 4.44
CA VAL A 29 5.92 -6.56 5.41
C VAL A 29 5.14 -5.26 5.64
N VAL A 30 4.83 -4.95 6.89
CA VAL A 30 4.02 -3.79 7.27
C VAL A 30 4.75 -2.98 8.35
N LEU A 31 4.79 -1.65 8.19
CA LEU A 31 5.28 -0.74 9.24
C LEU A 31 4.25 -0.64 10.35
N GLY A 32 4.58 -1.14 11.55
CA GLY A 32 3.70 -1.04 12.71
C GLY A 32 3.63 0.36 13.33
N ARG A 33 4.66 1.19 13.15
CA ARG A 33 4.76 2.55 13.72
C ARG A 33 5.45 3.50 12.75
N PRO A 34 4.78 3.92 11.66
CA PRO A 34 5.35 4.89 10.72
C PRO A 34 5.55 6.25 11.41
N ARG A 35 6.61 6.96 11.00
CA ARG A 35 6.82 8.38 11.37
C ARG A 35 6.05 9.32 10.46
N SER A 36 5.67 8.89 9.26
CA SER A 36 4.80 9.63 8.35
C SER A 36 3.42 9.82 8.96
N HIS A 37 2.90 11.04 8.88
CA HIS A 37 1.55 11.39 9.31
C HIS A 37 0.78 12.00 8.15
N GLY A 38 -0.44 11.52 7.97
CA GLY A 38 -1.40 12.03 7.01
C GLY A 38 -2.49 12.87 7.66
N ASP A 39 -3.47 13.27 6.85
CA ASP A 39 -4.62 14.04 7.30
C ASP A 39 -5.93 13.55 6.66
N ILE A 40 -7.02 13.74 7.39
CA ILE A 40 -8.39 13.51 6.92
C ILE A 40 -9.16 14.81 7.11
N LYS A 41 -9.80 15.27 6.04
CA LYS A 41 -10.59 16.52 6.04
C LYS A 41 -11.97 16.25 5.47
N LEU A 42 -12.97 16.96 5.99
CA LEU A 42 -14.29 16.99 5.37
C LEU A 42 -14.16 17.62 3.97
N ALA A 43 -14.74 16.96 2.96
CA ALA A 43 -14.77 17.50 1.61
C ALA A 43 -15.86 18.59 1.46
N SER A 44 -16.91 18.51 2.27
CA SER A 44 -18.01 19.48 2.35
C SER A 44 -18.75 19.33 3.69
N ALA A 45 -19.81 20.12 3.88
CA ALA A 45 -20.71 19.97 5.02
C ALA A 45 -21.73 18.82 4.85
N ASP A 46 -21.81 18.19 3.66
CA ASP A 46 -22.70 17.07 3.41
C ASP A 46 -22.13 15.79 4.04
N PRO A 47 -22.81 15.15 5.01
CA PRO A 47 -22.33 13.92 5.64
C PRO A 47 -22.29 12.72 4.69
N CYS A 48 -22.98 12.77 3.55
CA CYS A 48 -22.97 11.71 2.54
C CYS A 48 -21.76 11.80 1.61
N GLN A 49 -21.08 12.94 1.57
CA GLN A 49 -19.91 13.13 0.71
C GLN A 49 -18.66 12.52 1.38
N HIS A 50 -17.90 11.73 0.62
CA HIS A 50 -16.67 11.13 1.12
C HIS A 50 -15.64 12.18 1.56
N PRO A 51 -14.91 11.96 2.66
CA PRO A 51 -13.86 12.87 3.10
C PRO A 51 -12.65 12.83 2.17
N LEU A 52 -11.84 13.88 2.23
CA LEU A 52 -10.52 13.92 1.60
C LEU A 52 -9.55 13.19 2.52
N ILE A 53 -8.94 12.11 2.02
CA ILE A 53 -7.98 11.29 2.75
C ILE A 53 -6.62 11.45 2.08
N ASN A 54 -5.66 12.00 2.82
CA ASN A 54 -4.26 12.03 2.42
C ASN A 54 -3.45 11.20 3.40
N PRO A 55 -3.15 9.93 3.09
CA PRO A 55 -2.36 9.07 3.98
C PRO A 55 -0.93 9.55 4.17
N ASN A 56 -0.40 10.33 3.20
CA ASN A 56 0.96 10.86 3.21
C ASN A 56 2.04 9.78 3.46
N PHE A 57 1.84 8.59 2.89
CA PHE A 57 2.73 7.45 3.08
C PHE A 57 4.16 7.77 2.66
N PHE A 58 5.12 7.30 3.46
CA PHE A 58 6.56 7.42 3.19
C PHE A 58 7.08 8.86 3.08
N SER A 59 6.33 9.84 3.58
CA SER A 59 6.78 11.24 3.66
C SER A 59 7.96 11.42 4.61
N HIS A 60 8.08 10.58 5.64
CA HIS A 60 9.26 10.53 6.48
C HIS A 60 10.30 9.54 5.89
N PRO A 61 11.55 9.98 5.64
CA PRO A 61 12.54 9.15 4.93
C PRO A 61 12.91 7.85 5.67
N ASP A 62 12.75 7.80 6.99
CA ASP A 62 13.02 6.59 7.76
C ASP A 62 12.00 5.48 7.55
N ASP A 63 10.77 5.79 7.12
CA ASP A 63 9.74 4.77 6.94
C ASP A 63 10.13 3.81 5.80
N ILE A 64 10.65 4.34 4.68
CA ILE A 64 11.16 3.50 3.58
C ILE A 64 12.35 2.67 4.05
N LYS A 65 13.29 3.27 4.79
CA LYS A 65 14.48 2.55 5.27
C LYS A 65 14.10 1.35 6.14
N VAL A 66 13.15 1.52 7.05
CA VAL A 66 12.70 0.45 7.96
C VAL A 66 11.95 -0.65 7.21
N VAL A 67 11.10 -0.32 6.22
CA VAL A 67 10.44 -1.34 5.38
C VAL A 67 11.47 -2.19 4.65
N VAL A 68 12.44 -1.53 4.00
CA VAL A 68 13.46 -2.24 3.22
C VAL A 68 14.28 -3.17 4.11
N GLN A 69 14.65 -2.72 5.32
CA GLN A 69 15.32 -3.58 6.31
C GLN A 69 14.48 -4.80 6.73
N GLY A 70 13.15 -4.66 6.78
CA GLY A 70 12.24 -5.77 7.09
C GLY A 70 12.15 -6.84 6.00
N ILE A 71 12.47 -6.49 4.76
CA ILE A 71 12.47 -7.40 3.61
C ILE A 71 13.83 -8.11 3.44
N GLN A 72 14.93 -7.47 3.85
CA GLN A 72 16.30 -7.92 3.59
C GLN A 72 16.84 -8.99 4.56
N LYS A 73 16.06 -10.00 4.96
CA LYS A 73 16.53 -11.07 5.85
C LYS A 73 16.38 -12.47 5.28
#